data_AF-A0A7K3VRE8-F1
#
_entry.id   AF-A0A7K3VRE8-F1
#
_cell.length_a   1.000
_cell.length_b   1.000
_cell.length_c   1.000
_cell.angle_alpha   90.00
_cell.angle_beta   90.00
_cell.angle_gamma   90.00
#
_symmetry.space_group_name_H-M   'P 1'
#
loop_
_entity.id
_entity.type
_entity.pdbx_description
1 polymer ?
#
loop_
_entity_poly.entity_id
_entity_poly.type
_entity_poly.pdbx_seq_one_letter_code
_entity_poly.pdbx_strand_id
1 'polypeptide(L)'
;MKRAGIIMSPDSAALLEIGQLLKKARQASAMTQEQVADLAGISRPRYRDIETGVAAARATTLMNVARALGLEMMMIPQTMVPAVEALLRPHDDDDLPAFISRPDDNDHG
;
A
#
# COMPACT_ATOMS: atom_id res chain seq x y z
N MET A 1 -39.15 5.88 4.74
CA MET A 1 -38.05 4.93 4.44
C MET A 1 -36.73 5.59 4.85
N LYS A 2 -36.18 5.23 6.02
CA LYS A 2 -34.84 5.67 6.44
C LYS A 2 -33.84 4.68 5.85
N ARG A 3 -32.93 5.14 4.99
CA ARG A 3 -31.77 4.36 4.57
C ARG A 3 -30.96 4.09 5.83
N ALA A 4 -30.96 2.85 6.30
CA ALA A 4 -30.12 2.42 7.40
C ALA A 4 -28.67 2.75 7.00
N GLY A 5 -28.04 3.66 7.75
CA GLY A 5 -26.61 3.90 7.62
C GLY A 5 -25.91 2.56 7.85
N ILE A 6 -25.20 2.08 6.83
CA ILE A 6 -24.39 0.87 6.94
C ILE A 6 -23.29 1.20 7.95
N ILE A 7 -23.47 0.74 9.19
CA ILE A 7 -22.40 0.78 10.19
C ILE A 7 -21.39 -0.26 9.73
N MET A 8 -20.27 0.21 9.17
CA MET A 8 -19.19 -0.65 8.71
C MET A 8 -18.56 -1.34 9.92
N SER A 9 -18.45 -2.67 9.89
CA SER A 9 -17.81 -3.44 10.96
C SER A 9 -16.30 -3.15 10.99
N PRO A 10 -15.65 -3.22 12.17
CA PRO A 10 -14.21 -2.97 12.29
C PRO A 10 -13.39 -3.89 11.37
N ASP A 11 -13.82 -5.15 11.20
CA ASP A 11 -13.18 -6.11 10.29
C ASP A 11 -13.27 -5.64 8.83
N SER A 12 -14.39 -5.05 8.42
CA SER A 12 -14.56 -4.52 7.06
C SER A 12 -13.67 -3.31 6.81
N ALA A 13 -13.41 -2.48 7.83
CA ALA A 13 -12.50 -1.35 7.71
C ALA A 13 -11.05 -1.81 7.52
N ALA A 14 -10.60 -2.80 8.30
CA ALA A 14 -9.26 -3.37 8.18
C ALA A 14 -9.02 -4.03 6.80
N LEU A 15 -10.02 -4.74 6.26
CA LEU A 15 -9.92 -5.35 4.93
C LEU A 15 -9.80 -4.29 3.82
N LEU A 16 -10.52 -3.18 3.94
CA LEU A 16 -10.41 -2.06 2.99
C LEU A 16 -9.03 -1.41 3.02
N GLU A 17 -8.48 -1.20 4.21
CA GLU A 17 -7.14 -0.63 4.38
C GLU A 17 -6.06 -1.51 3.76
N ILE A 18 -6.10 -2.83 4.04
CA ILE A 18 -5.19 -3.80 3.42
C ILE A 18 -5.35 -3.79 1.89
N GLY A 19 -6.59 -3.84 1.39
CA GLY A 19 -6.85 -3.81 -0.05
C GLY A 19 -6.27 -2.58 -0.74
N GLN A 20 -6.40 -1.41 -0.11
CA GLN A 20 -5.81 -0.16 -0.60
C GLN A 20 -4.27 -0.19 -0.61
N LEU A 21 -3.64 -0.75 0.43
CA LEU A 21 -2.18 -0.93 0.47
C LEU A 21 -1.69 -1.81 -0.68
N LEU A 22 -2.36 -2.95 -0.91
CA LEU A 22 -2.03 -3.86 -2.02
C LEU A 22 -2.21 -3.18 -3.37
N LYS A 23 -3.30 -2.41 -3.55
CA LYS A 23 -3.54 -1.64 -4.77
C LYS A 23 -2.43 -0.64 -5.05
N LYS A 24 -2.00 0.11 -4.03
CA LYS A 24 -0.90 1.09 -4.15
C LYS A 24 0.41 0.40 -4.55
N ALA A 25 0.78 -0.69 -3.88
CA ALA A 25 1.98 -1.45 -4.21
C ALA A 25 1.94 -2.03 -5.63
N ARG A 26 0.78 -2.53 -6.07
CA ARG A 26 0.57 -3.00 -7.44
C ARG A 26 0.77 -1.90 -8.47
N GLN A 27 0.19 -0.73 -8.23
CA GLN A 27 0.31 0.42 -9.13
C GLN A 27 1.74 0.94 -9.21
N ALA A 28 2.45 1.01 -8.06
CA ALA A 28 3.87 1.35 -8.02
C ALA A 28 4.74 0.35 -8.80
N SER A 29 4.33 -0.92 -8.85
CA SER A 29 5.00 -1.98 -9.61
C SER A 29 4.54 -2.07 -11.08
N ALA A 30 3.69 -1.16 -11.56
CA ALA A 30 3.11 -1.15 -12.91
C ALA A 30 2.41 -2.47 -13.33
N MET A 31 1.88 -3.22 -12.36
CA MET A 31 1.24 -4.51 -12.62
C MET A 31 -0.29 -4.38 -12.76
N THR A 32 -0.87 -5.22 -13.62
CA THR A 32 -2.32 -5.43 -13.69
C THR A 32 -2.80 -6.37 -12.58
N GLN A 33 -4.11 -6.38 -12.31
CA GLN A 33 -4.71 -7.32 -11.36
C GLN A 33 -4.51 -8.79 -11.77
N GLU A 34 -4.49 -9.08 -13.07
CA GLU A 34 -4.26 -10.44 -13.58
C GLU A 34 -2.83 -10.90 -13.27
N GLN A 35 -1.83 -10.06 -13.57
CA GLN A 35 -0.42 -10.39 -13.34
C GLN A 35 -0.13 -10.68 -11.86
N VAL A 36 -0.69 -9.91 -10.93
CA VAL A 36 -0.50 -10.19 -9.49
C VAL A 36 -1.21 -11.48 -9.08
N ALA A 37 -2.41 -11.74 -9.63
CA ALA A 37 -3.15 -12.95 -9.35
C ALA A 37 -2.39 -14.20 -9.82
N ASP A 38 -1.83 -14.15 -11.04
CA ASP A 38 -1.00 -15.22 -11.61
C ASP A 38 0.23 -15.50 -10.74
N LEU A 39 0.99 -14.45 -10.38
CA LEU A 39 2.17 -14.60 -9.51
C LEU A 39 1.81 -15.12 -8.11
N ALA A 40 0.65 -14.74 -7.57
CA ALA A 40 0.19 -15.17 -6.27
C ALA A 40 -0.50 -16.56 -6.28
N GLY A 41 -0.70 -17.16 -7.46
CA GLY A 41 -1.37 -18.46 -7.63
C GLY A 41 -2.86 -18.43 -7.29
N ILE A 42 -3.55 -17.32 -7.57
CA ILE A 42 -5.00 -17.16 -7.35
C ILE A 42 -5.69 -16.64 -8.60
N SER A 43 -7.02 -16.78 -8.68
CA SER A 43 -7.78 -16.20 -9.80
C SER A 43 -7.85 -14.67 -9.70
N ARG A 44 -7.86 -13.98 -10.84
CA ARG A 44 -8.07 -12.52 -10.89
C ARG A 44 -9.32 -12.05 -10.14
N PRO A 45 -10.52 -12.66 -10.26
CA PRO A 45 -11.69 -12.23 -9.50
C PRO A 45 -11.44 -12.27 -7.99
N ARG A 46 -10.72 -13.29 -7.51
CA ARG A 46 -10.36 -13.42 -6.09
C ARG A 46 -9.36 -12.35 -5.67
N TYR A 47 -8.34 -12.06 -6.49
CA TYR A 47 -7.42 -10.96 -6.19
C TYR A 47 -8.15 -9.61 -6.13
N ARG A 48 -9.04 -9.34 -7.09
CA ARG A 48 -9.86 -8.13 -7.12
C ARG A 48 -10.71 -7.99 -5.85
N ASP A 49 -11.36 -9.05 -5.40
CA ASP A 49 -12.21 -9.00 -4.19
C ASP A 49 -11.38 -8.77 -2.91
N ILE A 50 -10.13 -9.25 -2.89
CA ILE A 50 -9.16 -8.93 -1.83
C ILE A 50 -8.70 -7.47 -1.93
N GLU A 51 -8.33 -7.00 -3.13
CA GLU A 51 -7.87 -5.62 -3.37
C GLU A 51 -8.96 -4.59 -3.04
N THR A 52 -10.24 -4.93 -3.22
CA THR A 52 -11.37 -4.06 -2.87
C THR A 52 -11.87 -4.23 -1.44
N GLY A 53 -11.25 -5.11 -0.64
CA GLY A 53 -11.67 -5.40 0.74
C GLY A 53 -13.03 -6.09 0.88
N VAL A 54 -13.57 -6.63 -0.22
CA VAL A 54 -14.86 -7.35 -0.24
C VAL A 54 -14.75 -8.75 0.37
N ALA A 55 -13.59 -9.39 0.21
CA ALA A 55 -13.34 -10.75 0.68
C ALA A 55 -12.13 -10.83 1.61
N ALA A 56 -12.30 -11.52 2.74
CA ALA A 56 -11.19 -11.89 3.60
C ALA A 56 -10.31 -12.95 2.93
N ALA A 57 -9.00 -12.72 2.89
CA ALA A 57 -8.02 -13.69 2.45
C ALA A 57 -7.59 -14.60 3.61
N ARG A 58 -7.27 -15.86 3.32
CA ARG A 58 -6.45 -16.66 4.25
C ARG A 58 -5.09 -15.96 4.40
N ALA A 59 -4.49 -16.02 5.59
CA ALA A 59 -3.17 -15.43 5.84
C ALA A 59 -2.12 -15.87 4.81
N THR A 60 -2.10 -17.15 4.44
CA THR A 60 -1.19 -17.69 3.41
C THR A 60 -1.42 -17.08 2.03
N THR A 61 -2.67 -16.84 1.64
CA THR A 61 -2.98 -16.13 0.39
C THR A 61 -2.49 -14.69 0.44
N LEU A 62 -2.68 -14.00 1.56
CA LEU A 62 -2.23 -12.62 1.74
C LEU A 62 -0.69 -12.53 1.69
N MET A 63 0.03 -13.48 2.29
CA MET A 63 1.49 -13.58 2.19
C MET A 63 1.96 -13.78 0.74
N ASN A 64 1.30 -14.65 -0.03
CA ASN A 64 1.66 -14.87 -1.43
C ASN A 64 1.41 -13.63 -2.29
N VAL A 65 0.29 -12.93 -2.05
CA VAL A 65 -0.01 -11.66 -2.73
C VAL A 65 1.02 -10.60 -2.39
N ALA A 66 1.41 -10.47 -1.13
CA ALA A 66 2.46 -9.53 -0.71
C ALA A 66 3.77 -9.82 -1.47
N ARG A 67 4.21 -11.08 -1.53
CA ARG A 67 5.44 -11.47 -2.25
C ARG A 67 5.37 -11.24 -3.75
N ALA A 68 4.21 -11.49 -4.35
CA ALA A 68 3.97 -11.17 -5.76
C ALA A 68 4.11 -9.66 -6.06
N LEU A 69 3.93 -8.80 -5.05
CA LEU A 69 4.10 -7.35 -5.11
C LEU A 69 5.48 -6.88 -4.60
N GLY A 70 6.41 -7.79 -4.32
CA GLY A 70 7.73 -7.45 -3.76
C GLY A 70 7.70 -7.02 -2.29
N LEU A 71 6.62 -7.30 -1.56
CA LEU A 71 6.48 -7.03 -0.13
C LEU A 71 6.67 -8.31 0.68
N GLU A 72 7.16 -8.16 1.92
CA GLU A 72 7.17 -9.25 2.90
C GLU A 72 6.34 -8.85 4.13
N MET A 73 5.52 -9.77 4.62
CA MET A 73 4.72 -9.55 5.81
C MET A 73 5.55 -9.86 7.06
N MET A 74 5.69 -8.88 7.94
CA MET A 74 6.46 -9.03 9.19
C MET A 74 5.57 -8.79 10.41
N MET A 75 5.84 -9.53 11.48
CA MET A 75 5.27 -9.26 12.80
C MET A 75 6.20 -8.34 13.56
N ILE A 76 5.70 -7.15 13.90
CA ILE A 76 6.46 -6.14 14.62
C ILE A 76 5.86 -6.02 16.02
N PRO A 77 6.65 -6.06 17.09
CA PRO A 77 6.15 -5.74 18.42
C PRO A 77 5.46 -4.38 18.42
N GLN A 78 4.25 -4.27 18.99
CA GLN A 78 3.45 -3.04 18.92
C GLN A 78 4.20 -1.82 19.45
N THR A 79 5.05 -2.01 20.47
CA THR A 79 5.89 -0.96 21.05
C THR A 79 6.93 -0.38 20.08
N MET A 80 7.26 -1.09 19.00
CA MET A 80 8.23 -0.67 17.99
C MET A 80 7.59 -0.05 16.74
N VAL A 81 6.26 -0.15 16.56
CA VAL A 81 5.58 0.36 15.36
C VAL A 81 5.88 1.84 15.08
N PRO A 82 5.84 2.76 16.07
CA PRO A 82 6.15 4.17 15.81
C PRO A 82 7.58 4.40 15.29
N ALA A 83 8.54 3.61 15.76
CA ALA A 83 9.93 3.70 15.31
C ALA A 83 10.09 3.19 13.87
N VAL A 84 9.40 2.10 13.51
CA VAL A 84 9.41 1.58 12.13
C VAL A 84 8.72 2.56 11.18
N GLU A 85 7.58 3.14 11.57
CA GLU A 85 6.91 4.17 10.79
C GLU A 85 7.79 5.39 10.56
N ALA A 86 8.54 5.85 11.57
CA ALA A 86 9.47 6.96 11.45
C ALA A 86 10.57 6.68 10.41
N LEU A 87 11.07 5.44 10.33
CA LEU A 87 12.07 5.03 9.35
C LEU A 87 11.51 4.89 7.92
N LEU A 88 10.24 4.52 7.78
CA LEU A 88 9.58 4.32 6.47
C LEU A 88 9.04 5.61 5.85
N ARG A 89 8.97 6.71 6.61
CA ARG A 89 8.57 8.00 6.04
C ARG A 89 9.57 8.37 4.94
N PRO A 90 9.11 8.62 3.70
CA PRO A 90 9.94 9.28 2.71
C PRO A 90 10.51 10.53 3.36
N HIS A 91 11.84 10.70 3.29
CA HIS A 91 12.38 12.02 3.53
C HIS A 91 11.86 12.83 2.35
N ASP A 92 10.99 13.80 2.60
CA ASP A 92 10.70 14.80 1.57
C ASP A 92 12.07 15.39 1.22
N ASP A 93 12.46 15.28 -0.06
CA ASP A 93 13.71 15.83 -0.61
C ASP A 93 13.80 17.38 -0.46
N ASP A 94 12.93 18.00 0.35
CA ASP A 94 12.98 19.41 0.73
C ASP A 94 14.01 19.70 1.84
N ASP A 95 14.62 18.68 2.45
CA ASP A 95 15.88 18.81 3.22
C ASP A 95 17.10 18.87 2.26
N LEU A 96 16.99 19.64 1.18
CA LEU A 96 18.17 20.09 0.46
C LEU A 96 18.99 20.91 1.47
N PRO A 97 20.29 20.61 1.66
CA PRO A 97 21.13 21.46 2.48
C PRO A 97 21.02 22.90 1.95
N ALA A 98 20.93 23.88 2.86
CA ALA A 98 20.80 25.31 2.52
C ALA A 98 21.92 25.87 1.62
N PHE A 99 22.88 25.04 1.22
CA PHE A 99 24.05 25.33 0.42
C PHE A 99 23.95 24.86 -1.04
N ILE A 100 22.81 24.34 -1.50
CA ILE A 100 22.62 24.17 -2.95
C ILE A 100 22.43 25.55 -3.55
N SER A 101 23.52 26.10 -4.12
CA SER A 101 23.43 27.26 -5.00
C SER A 101 22.44 26.95 -6.10
N ARG A 102 21.26 27.57 -6.06
CA ARG A 102 20.44 27.73 -7.26
C ARG A 102 21.37 28.36 -8.31
N PRO A 103 21.43 27.82 -9.54
CA PRO A 103 22.13 28.52 -10.60
C PRO A 103 21.53 29.93 -10.65
N ASP A 104 22.38 30.94 -10.47
CA ASP A 104 21.95 32.34 -10.55
C ASP A 104 21.14 32.50 -11.83
N ASP A 105 19.92 33.05 -11.72
CA ASP A 105 19.16 33.58 -12.86
C ASP A 105 19.92 34.81 -13.40
N ASN A 106 21.10 34.57 -13.96
CA ASN A 106 21.92 35.52 -14.68
C ASN A 106 21.89 35.12 -16.15
N ASP A 107 20.76 35.39 -16.81
CA ASP A 107 20.78 35.75 -18.23
C ASP A 107 19.90 36.98 -18.44
N HIS A 108 20.47 38.13 -18.03
CA HIS A 108 20.10 39.41 -18.61
C HIS A 108 21.02 39.67 -19.80
N GLY A 109 20.52 39.35 -20.99
CA GLY A 109 21.03 39.79 -22.29
C GLY A 109 19.92 40.45 -23.09
#